data_AF-A0A6C2UBX8-F1
#
_entry.id   AF-A0A6C2UBX8-F1
#
_cell.length_a   1.000
_cell.length_b   1.000
_cell.length_c   1.000
_cell.angle_alpha   90.00
_cell.angle_beta   90.00
_cell.angle_gamma   90.00
#
_symmetry.space_group_name_H-M   'P 1'
#
loop_
_entity.id
_entity.type
_entity.pdbx_description
1 polymer ?
#
loop_
_entity_poly.entity_id
_entity_poly.type
_entity_poly.pdbx_seq_one_letter_code
_entity_poly.pdbx_strand_id
1 'polypeptide(L)' 'MKILVKEDGEGYMARVRGSDNLFAYGFTKEEALDELSGVIDMTMDYHLEQVDIERRARQELMENRAAYAL' A
#
# COMPACT_ATOMS: atom_id res chain seq x y z
N MET A 1 6.07 9.90 9.31
CA MET A 1 6.90 8.75 8.87
C MET A 1 8.21 9.27 8.30
N LYS A 2 9.28 8.46 8.27
CA LYS A 2 10.60 8.88 7.75
C LYS A 2 11.11 7.84 6.75
N ILE A 3 11.60 8.28 5.60
CA ILE A 3 12.30 7.43 4.63
C ILE A 3 13.75 7.21 5.09
N LEU A 4 14.22 5.98 5.01
CA LEU A 4 15.59 5.58 5.27
C LEU A 4 16.16 4.99 3.98
N VAL A 5 17.31 5.50 3.53
CA VAL A 5 18.06 4.93 2.40
C VAL A 5 19.40 4.47 2.93
N LYS A 6 19.76 3.21 2.66
CA LYS A 6 21.02 2.59 3.12
C LYS A 6 21.65 1.79 1.98
N GLU A 7 22.97 1.68 1.99
CA GLU A 7 23.67 0.74 1.10
C GLU A 7 23.21 -0.69 1.40
N ASP A 8 23.02 -1.46 0.33
CA ASP A 8 22.63 -2.87 0.36
C ASP A 8 23.26 -3.58 -0.84
N GLY A 9 24.25 -4.45 -0.61
CA GLY A 9 25.01 -5.09 -1.70
C GLY A 9 25.68 -4.09 -2.64
N GLU A 10 25.31 -4.14 -3.92
CA GLU A 10 25.84 -3.28 -4.99
C GLU A 10 25.04 -1.98 -5.18
N GLY A 11 24.00 -1.76 -4.37
CA GLY A 11 23.09 -0.63 -4.51
C GLY A 11 22.56 -0.10 -3.19
N TYR A 12 21.31 0.33 -3.20
CA TYR A 12 20.66 1.00 -2.09
C TYR A 12 19.27 0.45 -1.85
N MET A 13 18.93 0.29 -0.58
CA MET A 13 17.60 -0.05 -0.10
C MET A 13 16.96 1.20 0.51
N ALA A 14 15.85 1.66 -0.09
CA ALA A 14 14.98 2.68 0.48
C ALA A 14 13.81 2.02 1.21
N ARG A 15 13.45 2.51 2.40
CA ARG A 15 12.32 1.98 3.18
C ARG A 15 11.64 3.01 4.06
N VAL A 16 10.36 2.80 4.34
CA VAL A 16 9.60 3.62 5.30
C VAL A 16 9.85 3.10 6.72
N ARG A 17 10.38 3.95 7.62
CA ARG A 17 10.61 3.58 9.01
C ARG A 17 9.29 3.20 9.71
N GLY A 18 9.22 1.97 10.20
CA GLY A 18 8.05 1.44 10.92
C GLY A 18 7.06 0.68 10.04
N SER A 19 7.40 0.43 8.78
CA SER A 19 6.66 -0.46 7.89
C SER A 19 7.62 -1.50 7.31
N ASP A 20 7.25 -2.77 7.46
CA ASP A 20 8.07 -3.90 7.02
C ASP A 20 7.87 -4.22 5.53
N ASN A 21 6.78 -3.71 4.95
CA ASN A 21 6.30 -3.99 3.60
C ASN A 21 6.50 -2.80 2.62
N LEU A 22 7.00 -1.66 3.10
CA LEU A 22 7.28 -0.49 2.26
C LEU A 22 8.79 -0.30 2.13
N PHE A 23 9.37 -1.03 1.19
CA PHE A 23 10.78 -0.94 0.83
C PHE A 23 10.99 -1.21 -0.66
N ALA A 24 12.08 -0.70 -1.22
CA ALA A 24 12.50 -0.96 -2.59
C ALA A 24 14.02 -0.81 -2.75
N TYR A 25 14.56 -1.50 -3.75
CA TYR A 25 15.98 -1.50 -4.08
C TYR A 25 16.24 -0.75 -5.39
N GLY A 26 17.38 -0.08 -5.50
CA GLY A 26 17.90 0.48 -6.75
C GLY A 26 19.43 0.51 -6.74
N PHE A 27 20.07 0.60 -7.92
CA PHE A 27 21.53 0.68 -8.00
C PHE A 27 22.06 2.05 -7.59
N THR A 28 21.22 3.09 -7.71
CA THR A 28 21.46 4.40 -7.13
C THR A 28 20.47 4.74 -6.02
N LYS A 29 20.79 5.75 -5.21
CA LYS A 29 19.86 6.26 -4.18
C LYS A 29 18.57 6.81 -4.80
N GLU A 30 18.68 7.42 -5.98
CA GLU A 30 17.56 7.99 -6.71
C GLU A 30 16.63 6.88 -7.22
N GLU A 31 17.19 5.86 -7.87
CA GLU A 31 16.43 4.69 -8.32
C GLU A 31 15.70 4.00 -7.15
N ALA A 32 16.38 3.79 -6.01
CA ALA A 32 15.74 3.15 -4.85
C ALA A 32 14.55 3.97 -4.32
N LEU A 33 14.60 5.31 -4.42
CA LEU A 33 13.51 6.18 -4.01
C LEU A 33 12.36 6.18 -5.02
N ASP A 34 12.66 6.17 -6.32
CA ASP A 34 11.65 6.09 -7.38
C ASP A 34 10.89 4.77 -7.31
N GLU A 35 11.61 3.65 -7.12
CA GLU A 35 11.01 2.33 -6.93
C GLU A 35 10.15 2.29 -5.65
N LEU A 36 10.62 2.91 -4.56
CA LEU A 36 9.84 3.00 -3.32
C LEU A 36 8.55 3.82 -3.53
N SER A 37 8.59 4.86 -4.35
CA SER A 37 7.38 5.62 -4.71
C SER A 37 6.35 4.71 -5.38
N GLY A 38 6.78 3.90 -6.36
CA GLY A 38 5.90 2.94 -7.03
C GLY A 38 5.30 1.90 -6.08
N VAL A 39 6.09 1.39 -5.13
CA VAL A 39 5.60 0.47 -4.09
C VAL A 39 4.54 1.12 -3.21
N ILE A 40 4.73 2.39 -2.84
CA ILE A 40 3.76 3.14 -2.01
C ILE A 40 2.46 3.34 -2.78
N ASP A 41 2.53 3.78 -4.04
CA ASP A 41 1.36 4.02 -4.89
C ASP A 41 0.55 2.73 -5.08
N MET A 42 1.21 1.63 -5.43
CA MET A 42 0.57 0.32 -5.56
C MET A 42 -0.10 -0.14 -4.25
N THR A 43 0.56 0.09 -3.11
CA THR A 43 0.01 -0.28 -1.79
C THR A 43 -1.22 0.57 -1.46
N MET A 44 -1.18 1.86 -1.78
CA MET A 44 -2.33 2.75 -1.61
C MET A 44 -3.52 2.30 -2.46
N ASP A 45 -3.29 2.01 -3.75
CA ASP A 45 -4.33 1.55 -4.66
C ASP A 45 -4.97 0.25 -4.18
N TYR A 46 -4.15 -0.71 -3.73
CA TYR A 46 -4.65 -1.96 -3.13
C TYR A 46 -5.56 -1.69 -1.93
N HIS A 47 -5.17 -0.81 -1.01
CA HIS A 47 -5.98 -0.49 0.16
C HIS A 47 -7.29 0.22 -0.21
N LEU A 48 -7.27 1.10 -1.21
CA LEU A 48 -8.49 1.76 -1.70
C LEU A 48 -9.46 0.75 -2.31
N GLU A 49 -8.96 -0.23 -3.07
CA GLU A 49 -9.79 -1.31 -3.61
C GLU A 49 -10.45 -2.14 -2.50
N GLN A 50 -9.72 -2.46 -1.41
CA GLN A 50 -10.29 -3.16 -0.26
C GLN A 50 -11.42 -2.36 0.40
N VAL A 51 -11.22 -1.05 0.61
CA VAL A 51 -12.26 -0.17 1.17
C VAL A 51 -13.51 -0.17 0.29
N ASP A 52 -13.35 -0.17 -1.03
CA ASP A 52 -14.49 -0.20 -1.95
C ASP A 52 -15.22 -1.53 -1.96
N ILE A 53 -14.51 -2.66 -1.82
CA ILE A 53 -15.12 -3.99 -1.61
C ILE A 53 -15.96 -3.99 -0.33
N GLU A 54 -15.40 -3.50 0.79
CA GLU A 54 -16.09 -3.44 2.07
C GLU A 54 -17.34 -2.54 2.02
N ARG A 55 -17.27 -1.42 1.30
CA ARG A 55 -18.42 -0.52 1.07
C ARG A 55 -19.55 -1.24 0.34
N ARG A 56 -19.24 -1.96 -0.74
CA ARG A 56 -20.24 -2.74 -1.50
C ARG A 56 -20.87 -3.83 -0.63
N ALA A 57 -20.06 -4.58 0.11
CA ALA A 57 -20.55 -5.61 1.03
C ALA A 57 -21.48 -5.03 2.10
N ARG A 58 -21.16 -3.86 2.66
CA ARG A 58 -22.02 -3.16 3.62
C ARG A 58 -23.34 -2.73 3.00
N GLN A 59 -23.32 -2.21 1.77
CA GLN A 59 -24.54 -1.82 1.07
C GLN A 59 -25.45 -3.03 0.84
N GLU A 60 -24.89 -4.12 0.31
CA GLU A 60 -25.63 -5.36 0.08
C GLU A 60 -26.22 -5.94 1.38
N LEU A 61 -25.47 -5.88 2.49
CA LEU A 61 -25.99 -6.26 3.81
C LEU A 61 -27.19 -5.41 4.22
N MET A 62 -27.14 -4.09 4.01
CA MET A 62 -28.25 -3.19 4.35
C MET A 62 -29.50 -3.47 3.51
N GLU A 63 -29.33 -3.70 2.21
CA GLU A 63 -30.43 -4.04 1.29
C GLU A 63 -31.09 -5.37 1.70
N ASN A 64 -30.29 -6.41 1.98
CA ASN A 64 -30.81 -7.70 2.46
C ASN A 64 -31.54 -7.56 3.80
N ARG A 65 -31.00 -6.78 4.74
CA ARG A 65 -31.68 -6.54 6.04
C ARG A 65 -33.03 -5.85 5.87
N ALA A 66 -33.15 -4.92 4.92
CA ALA A 66 -34.43 -4.28 4.62
C ALA A 66 -35.43 -5.27 3.99
N ALA A 67 -34.95 -6.15 3.10
CA ALA A 67 -35.78 -7.16 2.45
C ALA A 67 -36.35 -8.21 3.44
N TYR A 68 -35.57 -8.63 4.44
CA TYR A 68 -36.03 -9.58 5.48
C TYR A 68 -36.83 -8.94 6.62
N ALA A 69 -36.94 -7.61 6.67
CA ALA A 69 -37.73 -6.88 7.66
C ALA A 69 -39.18 -6.61 7.18
N LEU A 70 -39.52 -7.03 5.96
CA LEU A 70 -40.85 -7.02 5.34
C LEU A 70 -41.44 -8.44 5.33
#